data_AF-A0A1J5CWE9-F1
#
_entry.id   AF-A0A1J5CWE9-F1
#
_cell.length_a   1.000
_cell.length_b   1.000
_cell.length_c   1.000
_cell.angle_alpha   90.00
_cell.angle_beta   90.00
_cell.angle_gamma   90.00
#
_symmetry.space_group_name_H-M   'P 1'
#
loop_
_entity.id
_entity.type
_entity.pdbx_description
1 polymer ?
#
loop_
_entity_poly.entity_id
_entity_poly.type
_entity_poly.pdbx_seq_one_letter_code
_entity_poly.pdbx_strand_id
1 'polypeptide(L)'
;MPWHIVEEAINREIKWLRQVIMPGPTEKVPGCDECPYTFRKMALLIITGKIKAKEFVAREGHDLWDDLTQKHGIKESARHGGSWHRRIMDVITEYFENQGFEVIPEPFLNKGRADLGIYKDGYTDLFVEVGTISPYKLWWNLQMLTNSKILIVPDEKQAIEFTCRDDQGGILHSAQEKGLIKNVTAYS
;
A
#
# COMPACT_ATOMS: atom_id res chain seq x y z
N MET A 1 -5.56 -25.55 9.93
CA MET A 1 -6.86 -25.03 9.45
C MET A 1 -7.27 -25.84 8.23
N PRO A 2 -8.53 -26.24 8.08
CA PRO A 2 -9.00 -26.93 6.87
C PRO A 2 -8.74 -26.10 5.61
N TRP A 3 -8.32 -26.75 4.52
CA TRP A 3 -7.88 -26.07 3.30
C TRP A 3 -8.97 -25.17 2.69
N HIS A 4 -10.25 -25.57 2.77
CA HIS A 4 -11.37 -24.82 2.21
C HIS A 4 -11.60 -23.49 2.94
N ILE A 5 -11.40 -23.43 4.26
CA ILE A 5 -11.53 -22.19 5.04
C ILE A 5 -10.46 -21.18 4.63
N VAL A 6 -9.22 -21.66 4.45
CA VAL A 6 -8.10 -20.83 3.99
C VAL A 6 -8.38 -20.31 2.57
N GLU A 7 -8.89 -21.17 1.69
CA GLU A 7 -9.22 -20.80 0.32
C GLU A 7 -10.35 -19.77 0.25
N GLU A 8 -11.39 -19.90 1.07
CA GLU A 8 -12.46 -18.90 1.20
C GLU A 8 -11.94 -17.55 1.70
N ALA A 9 -10.99 -17.54 2.64
CA ALA A 9 -10.35 -16.31 3.09
C ALA A 9 -9.56 -15.66 1.93
N ILE A 10 -8.75 -16.45 1.21
CA ILE A 10 -7.99 -15.97 0.04
C ILE A 10 -8.92 -15.36 -1.00
N ASN A 11 -10.03 -16.02 -1.32
CA ASN A 11 -10.96 -15.54 -2.32
C ASN A 11 -11.71 -14.27 -1.90
N ARG A 12 -11.97 -14.09 -0.60
CA ARG A 12 -12.50 -12.83 -0.06
C ARG A 12 -11.54 -11.67 -0.28
N GLU A 13 -10.26 -11.85 0.05
CA GLU A 13 -9.23 -10.83 -0.18
C GLU A 13 -9.03 -10.54 -1.66
N ILE A 14 -8.99 -11.56 -2.52
CA ILE A 14 -8.90 -11.36 -3.98
C ILE A 14 -10.08 -10.53 -4.50
N LYS A 15 -11.29 -10.83 -4.02
CA LYS A 15 -12.50 -10.10 -4.43
C LYS A 15 -12.41 -8.63 -4.03
N TRP A 16 -12.02 -8.35 -2.78
CA TRP A 16 -11.83 -6.97 -2.30
C TRP A 16 -10.74 -6.25 -3.08
N LEU A 17 -9.56 -6.85 -3.26
CA LEU A 17 -8.45 -6.25 -4.03
C LEU A 17 -8.85 -5.89 -5.46
N ARG A 18 -9.67 -6.73 -6.12
CA ARG A 18 -10.20 -6.45 -7.47
C ARG A 18 -11.21 -5.30 -7.53
N GLN A 19 -11.84 -4.97 -6.40
CA GLN A 19 -12.79 -3.86 -6.30
C GLN A 19 -12.07 -2.53 -6.06
N VAL A 20 -11.00 -2.54 -5.26
CA VAL A 20 -10.35 -1.30 -4.80
C VAL A 20 -9.11 -0.92 -5.60
N ILE A 21 -8.45 -1.89 -6.28
CA ILE A 21 -7.32 -1.61 -7.16
C ILE A 21 -7.82 -1.47 -8.58
N MET A 22 -7.65 -0.28 -9.16
CA MET A 22 -7.92 -0.03 -10.57
C MET A 22 -6.69 -0.40 -11.41
N PRO A 23 -6.71 -1.53 -12.15
CA PRO A 23 -5.55 -1.93 -12.93
C PRO A 23 -5.34 -1.00 -14.14
N GLY A 24 -4.09 -0.63 -14.38
CA GLY A 24 -3.69 0.03 -15.63
C GLY A 24 -3.71 -0.93 -16.83
N PRO A 25 -3.43 -0.42 -18.05
CA PRO A 25 -3.27 -1.28 -19.22
C PRO A 25 -2.22 -2.36 -18.93
N THR A 26 -2.53 -3.60 -19.31
CA THR A 26 -1.69 -4.74 -18.98
C THR A 26 -0.30 -4.59 -19.60
N GLU A 27 0.73 -4.46 -18.77
CA GLU A 27 2.11 -4.68 -19.24
C GLU A 27 2.22 -6.13 -19.70
N LYS A 28 2.59 -6.35 -20.97
CA LYS A 28 2.98 -7.66 -21.47
C LYS A 28 4.31 -8.03 -20.82
N VAL A 29 4.25 -8.79 -19.74
CA VAL A 29 5.44 -9.33 -19.08
C VAL A 29 5.74 -10.69 -19.72
N PRO A 30 6.87 -10.87 -20.40
CA PRO A 30 7.22 -12.17 -20.98
C PRO A 30 7.17 -13.28 -19.92
N GLY A 31 6.31 -14.28 -20.13
CA GLY A 31 6.09 -15.39 -19.17
C GLY A 31 5.06 -15.11 -18.07
N CYS A 32 4.39 -13.96 -18.08
CA CYS A 32 3.30 -13.56 -17.18
C CYS A 32 2.40 -12.57 -17.92
N ASP A 33 2.00 -12.93 -19.14
CA ASP A 33 0.95 -12.23 -19.87
C ASP A 33 -0.35 -12.48 -19.11
N GLU A 34 -0.77 -11.47 -18.33
CA GLU A 34 -1.86 -11.56 -17.36
C GLU A 34 -1.58 -12.62 -16.28
N CYS A 35 -0.95 -12.28 -15.16
CA CYS A 35 -0.98 -13.18 -14.02
C CYS A 35 -2.32 -13.01 -13.27
N PRO A 36 -3.38 -13.82 -13.53
CA PRO A 36 -4.61 -13.81 -12.72
C PRO A 36 -4.33 -14.09 -11.24
N TYR A 37 -3.15 -14.64 -10.96
CA TYR A 37 -2.64 -14.95 -9.64
C TYR A 37 -2.02 -13.77 -8.88
N THR A 38 -1.82 -12.59 -9.48
CA THR A 38 -1.19 -11.46 -8.76
C THR A 38 -2.00 -11.02 -7.55
N PHE A 39 -3.33 -10.92 -7.71
CA PHE A 39 -4.23 -10.67 -6.57
C PHE A 39 -4.21 -11.81 -5.55
N ARG A 40 -4.06 -13.07 -5.99
CA ARG A 40 -3.88 -14.21 -5.07
C ARG A 40 -2.60 -14.08 -4.26
N LYS A 41 -1.50 -13.66 -4.89
CA LYS A 41 -0.22 -13.44 -4.21
C LYS A 41 -0.32 -12.33 -3.17
N MET A 42 -0.97 -11.21 -3.50
CA MET A 42 -1.24 -10.13 -2.54
C MET A 42 -2.15 -10.60 -1.40
N ALA A 43 -3.25 -11.31 -1.70
CA ALA A 43 -4.14 -11.90 -0.70
C ALA A 43 -3.39 -12.83 0.28
N LEU A 44 -2.46 -13.64 -0.22
CA LEU A 44 -1.60 -14.48 0.62
C LEU A 44 -0.70 -13.65 1.54
N LEU A 45 -0.14 -12.52 1.06
CA LEU A 45 0.64 -11.63 1.92
C LEU A 45 -0.21 -11.04 3.06
N ILE A 46 -1.46 -10.66 2.78
CA ILE A 46 -2.40 -10.12 3.77
C ILE A 46 -2.78 -11.20 4.81
N ILE A 47 -3.26 -12.36 4.36
CA ILE A 47 -3.75 -13.43 5.24
C ILE A 47 -2.63 -14.02 6.12
N THR A 48 -1.40 -14.04 5.61
CA THR A 48 -0.24 -14.49 6.40
C THR A 48 0.33 -13.40 7.30
N GLY A 49 -0.28 -12.20 7.32
CA GLY A 49 0.16 -11.07 8.14
C GLY A 49 1.51 -10.48 7.71
N LYS A 50 2.00 -10.80 6.51
CA LYS A 50 3.23 -10.23 5.98
C LYS A 50 3.08 -8.76 5.61
N ILE A 51 1.88 -8.37 5.21
CA ILE A 51 1.48 -6.99 5.00
C ILE A 51 0.12 -6.77 5.69
N LYS A 52 -0.20 -5.51 5.96
CA LYS A 52 -1.55 -5.08 6.36
C LYS A 52 -2.14 -4.22 5.26
N ALA A 53 -3.45 -4.25 5.09
CA ALA A 53 -4.16 -3.40 4.14
C ALA A 53 -5.30 -2.68 4.85
N LYS A 54 -5.51 -1.39 4.53
CA LYS A 54 -6.57 -0.56 5.08
C LYS A 54 -7.14 0.35 4.00
N GLU A 55 -8.45 0.39 3.93
CA GLU A 55 -9.18 1.29 3.04
C GLU A 55 -9.62 2.55 3.78
N PHE A 56 -9.49 3.69 3.10
CA PHE A 56 -9.99 4.99 3.52
C PHE A 56 -11.01 5.45 2.50
N VAL A 57 -12.18 5.88 2.99
CA VAL A 57 -13.26 6.42 2.18
C VAL A 57 -13.67 7.76 2.78
N ALA A 58 -13.74 8.78 1.93
CA ALA A 58 -14.13 10.12 2.35
C ALA A 58 -15.57 10.15 2.86
N ARG A 59 -15.85 11.13 3.73
CA ARG A 59 -17.21 11.41 4.16
C ARG A 59 -18.01 12.00 3.01
N GLU A 60 -19.32 11.83 3.05
CA GLU A 60 -20.21 12.41 2.04
C GLU A 60 -19.98 13.92 1.92
N GLY A 61 -19.79 14.41 0.69
CA GLY A 61 -19.54 15.82 0.39
C GLY A 61 -18.09 16.28 0.52
N HIS A 62 -17.18 15.42 0.97
CA HIS A 62 -15.76 15.76 1.18
C HIS A 62 -14.81 14.89 0.36
N ASP A 63 -13.56 15.34 0.21
CA ASP A 63 -12.44 14.52 -0.25
C ASP A 63 -11.61 13.96 0.93
N LEU A 64 -10.55 13.20 0.65
CA LEU A 64 -9.59 12.72 1.65
C LEU A 64 -8.51 13.74 2.04
N TRP A 65 -8.51 14.92 1.42
CA TRP A 65 -7.41 15.87 1.36
C TRP A 65 -7.84 17.26 1.86
N ASP A 66 -8.72 17.31 2.87
CA ASP A 66 -9.24 18.55 3.48
C ASP A 66 -9.89 19.52 2.47
N ASP A 67 -10.65 18.98 1.53
CA ASP A 67 -11.37 19.68 0.45
C ASP A 67 -10.47 20.45 -0.53
N LEU A 68 -9.16 20.15 -0.52
CA LEU A 68 -8.18 20.76 -1.44
C LEU A 68 -8.49 20.46 -2.91
N THR A 69 -9.18 19.36 -3.23
CA THR A 69 -9.55 19.05 -4.62
C THR A 69 -10.49 20.10 -5.22
N GLN A 70 -11.39 20.67 -4.41
CA GLN A 70 -12.29 21.75 -4.83
C GLN A 70 -11.51 23.04 -5.07
N LYS A 71 -10.57 23.36 -4.17
CA LYS A 71 -9.65 24.51 -4.30
C LYS A 71 -8.81 24.43 -5.58
N HIS A 72 -8.34 23.24 -5.93
CA HIS A 72 -7.58 22.97 -7.16
C HIS A 72 -8.47 22.81 -8.41
N GLY A 73 -9.78 22.97 -8.28
CA GLY A 73 -10.72 22.92 -9.40
C GLY A 73 -10.74 21.58 -10.12
N ILE A 74 -10.52 20.49 -9.38
CA ILE A 74 -10.58 19.13 -9.92
C ILE A 74 -12.05 18.77 -10.10
N LYS A 75 -12.49 18.59 -11.34
CA LYS A 75 -13.86 18.19 -11.68
C LYS A 75 -13.93 16.67 -11.86
N GLU A 76 -15.01 16.05 -11.38
CA GLU A 76 -15.26 14.60 -11.53
C GLU A 76 -15.19 14.14 -13.00
N SER A 77 -15.58 14.99 -13.96
CA SER A 77 -15.56 14.67 -15.39
C SER A 77 -14.16 14.56 -16.02
N ALA A 78 -13.09 14.89 -15.28
CA ALA A 78 -11.71 14.87 -15.76
C ALA A 78 -10.88 13.69 -15.22
N ARG A 79 -11.50 12.75 -14.49
CA ARG A 79 -10.83 11.63 -13.83
C ARG A 79 -9.99 10.78 -14.81
N HIS A 80 -8.83 10.32 -14.35
CA HIS A 80 -7.95 9.35 -15.02
C HIS A 80 -7.22 9.79 -16.31
N GLY A 81 -6.91 11.08 -16.46
CA GLY A 81 -5.97 11.58 -17.48
C GLY A 81 -4.70 12.20 -16.87
N GLY A 82 -3.67 12.44 -17.66
CA GLY A 82 -2.40 13.02 -17.17
C GLY A 82 -2.55 14.38 -16.49
N SER A 83 -3.53 15.20 -16.91
CA SER A 83 -3.86 16.46 -16.24
C SER A 83 -4.46 16.25 -14.85
N TRP A 84 -5.39 15.29 -14.72
CA TRP A 84 -5.99 14.94 -13.44
C TRP A 84 -4.97 14.31 -12.49
N HIS A 85 -4.15 13.38 -12.98
CA HIS A 85 -3.10 12.72 -12.21
C HIS A 85 -2.14 13.76 -11.61
N ARG A 86 -1.68 14.72 -12.42
CA ARG A 86 -0.82 15.81 -11.94
C ARG A 86 -1.50 16.68 -10.88
N ARG A 87 -2.77 17.07 -11.09
CA ARG A 87 -3.50 17.89 -10.12
C ARG A 87 -3.72 17.17 -8.79
N ILE A 88 -3.98 15.87 -8.81
CA ILE A 88 -4.10 15.08 -7.58
C ILE A 88 -2.74 14.99 -6.88
N MET A 89 -1.63 14.83 -7.61
CA MET A 89 -0.29 14.91 -7.01
C MET A 89 -0.04 16.28 -6.36
N ASP A 90 -0.45 17.38 -7.00
CA ASP A 90 -0.33 18.74 -6.43
C ASP A 90 -1.14 18.86 -5.13
N VAL A 91 -2.37 18.33 -5.11
CA VAL A 91 -3.23 18.29 -3.91
C VAL A 91 -2.58 17.50 -2.77
N ILE A 92 -2.09 16.29 -3.05
CA ILE A 92 -1.47 15.41 -2.06
C ILE A 92 -0.18 16.05 -1.53
N THR A 93 0.59 16.68 -2.41
CA THR A 93 1.80 17.42 -2.04
C THR A 93 1.44 18.54 -1.07
N GLU A 94 0.49 19.42 -1.43
CA GLU A 94 0.04 20.51 -0.54
C GLU A 94 -0.50 19.97 0.80
N TYR A 95 -1.28 18.89 0.77
CA TYR A 95 -1.84 18.27 1.97
C TYR A 95 -0.75 17.84 2.97
N PHE A 96 0.31 17.17 2.49
CA PHE A 96 1.38 16.68 3.36
C PHE A 96 2.39 17.77 3.74
N GLU A 97 2.75 18.68 2.82
CA GLU A 97 3.64 19.81 3.11
C GLU A 97 3.05 20.74 4.18
N ASN A 98 1.74 21.00 4.15
CA ASN A 98 1.06 21.79 5.18
C ASN A 98 1.12 21.15 6.58
N GLN A 99 1.42 19.86 6.67
CA GLN A 99 1.63 19.11 7.91
C GLN A 99 3.11 18.94 8.27
N GLY A 100 4.01 19.58 7.52
CA GLY A 100 5.45 19.56 7.72
C GLY A 100 6.12 18.24 7.32
N PHE A 101 5.58 17.54 6.32
CA PHE A 101 6.27 16.42 5.66
C PHE A 101 7.07 16.94 4.46
N GLU A 102 8.18 16.28 4.16
CA GLU A 102 8.89 16.43 2.89
C GLU A 102 8.22 15.55 1.83
N VAL A 103 7.96 16.12 0.66
CA VAL A 103 7.35 15.41 -0.47
C VAL A 103 8.33 15.39 -1.65
N ILE A 104 8.76 14.20 -2.04
CA ILE A 104 9.69 13.99 -3.15
C ILE A 104 8.91 13.38 -4.33
N PRO A 105 8.90 14.02 -5.51
CA PRO A 105 8.30 13.42 -6.69
C PRO A 105 9.16 12.29 -7.24
N GLU A 106 8.48 11.23 -7.70
CA GLU A 106 9.08 10.07 -8.35
C GLU A 106 10.27 9.41 -7.60
N PRO A 107 10.16 9.06 -6.31
CA PRO A 107 11.23 8.34 -5.64
C PRO A 107 11.38 6.91 -6.20
N PHE A 108 12.57 6.34 -6.06
CA PHE A 108 12.81 4.95 -6.48
C PHE A 108 12.12 3.95 -5.56
N LEU A 109 11.53 2.92 -6.16
CA LEU A 109 11.04 1.73 -5.48
C LEU A 109 11.91 0.52 -5.87
N ASN A 110 11.71 -0.61 -5.18
CA ASN A 110 12.35 -1.87 -5.57
C ASN A 110 11.97 -2.30 -7.00
N LYS A 111 10.79 -1.91 -7.47
CA LYS A 111 10.37 -1.98 -8.87
C LYS A 111 9.76 -0.66 -9.32
N GLY A 112 10.45 0.03 -10.22
CA GLY A 112 9.99 1.27 -10.82
C GLY A 112 10.16 2.48 -9.89
N ARG A 113 9.26 3.46 -10.02
CA ARG A 113 9.21 4.68 -9.22
C ARG A 113 7.79 4.86 -8.68
N ALA A 114 7.64 5.42 -7.49
CA ALA A 114 6.33 5.90 -7.02
C ALA A 114 5.96 7.20 -7.74
N ASP A 115 4.76 7.72 -7.54
CA ASP A 115 4.45 9.09 -8.00
C ASP A 115 4.99 10.12 -7.00
N LEU A 116 4.79 9.84 -5.70
CA LEU A 116 5.31 10.67 -4.60
C LEU A 116 5.91 9.78 -3.50
N GLY A 117 6.94 10.30 -2.82
CA GLY A 117 7.43 9.82 -1.54
C GLY A 117 7.20 10.87 -0.48
N ILE A 118 6.67 10.47 0.67
CA ILE A 118 6.32 11.35 1.78
C ILE A 118 7.18 10.94 2.99
N TYR A 119 7.93 11.89 3.52
CA TYR A 119 8.96 11.64 4.53
C TYR A 119 8.83 12.63 5.70
N LYS A 120 9.10 12.14 6.92
CA LYS A 120 9.23 12.97 8.12
C LYS A 120 9.93 12.18 9.22
N ASP A 121 10.82 12.84 9.95
CA ASP A 121 11.55 12.22 11.05
C ASP A 121 10.59 11.59 12.08
N GLY A 122 10.85 10.32 12.41
CA GLY A 122 10.03 9.55 13.35
C GLY A 122 8.74 8.96 12.75
N TYR A 123 8.49 9.15 11.45
CA TYR A 123 7.38 8.55 10.73
C TYR A 123 7.88 7.48 9.75
N THR A 124 7.02 6.51 9.47
CA THR A 124 7.26 5.49 8.44
C THR A 124 7.17 6.11 7.06
N ASP A 125 8.16 5.85 6.20
CA ASP A 125 8.17 6.28 4.81
C ASP A 125 6.89 5.85 4.09
N LEU A 126 6.30 6.77 3.34
CA LEU A 126 5.08 6.52 2.59
C LEU A 126 5.28 6.79 1.09
N PHE A 127 5.01 5.78 0.27
CA PHE A 127 5.03 5.89 -1.18
C PHE A 127 3.60 5.97 -1.73
N VAL A 128 3.33 6.92 -2.60
CA VAL A 128 1.98 7.18 -3.14
C VAL A 128 1.94 6.85 -4.63
N GLU A 129 0.89 6.17 -5.06
CA GLU A 129 0.57 5.92 -6.48
C GLU A 129 -0.85 6.42 -6.77
N VAL A 130 -1.01 7.25 -7.79
CA VAL A 130 -2.24 7.97 -8.14
C VAL A 130 -2.86 7.40 -9.42
N GLY A 131 -4.12 7.00 -9.32
CA GLY A 131 -4.92 6.50 -10.42
C GLY A 131 -4.73 5.00 -10.66
N THR A 132 -4.42 4.64 -11.91
CA THR A 132 -4.29 3.23 -12.27
C THR A 132 -2.90 2.68 -11.94
N ILE A 133 -2.85 1.47 -11.42
CA ILE A 133 -1.59 0.83 -11.02
C ILE A 133 -1.41 -0.52 -11.69
N SER A 134 -0.15 -0.89 -11.98
CA SER A 134 0.21 -2.26 -12.36
C SER A 134 0.12 -3.17 -11.13
N PRO A 135 -0.80 -4.16 -11.08
CA PRO A 135 -0.89 -5.06 -9.93
C PRO A 135 0.41 -5.83 -9.68
N TYR A 136 1.18 -6.10 -10.74
CA TYR A 136 2.47 -6.79 -10.64
C TYR A 136 3.51 -5.93 -9.93
N LYS A 137 3.67 -4.67 -10.34
CA LYS A 137 4.56 -3.69 -9.67
C LYS A 137 4.19 -3.57 -8.20
N LEU A 138 2.89 -3.41 -7.91
CA LEU A 138 2.40 -3.34 -6.54
C LEU A 138 2.78 -4.57 -5.73
N TRP A 139 2.43 -5.77 -6.19
CA TRP A 139 2.78 -7.02 -5.51
C TRP A 139 4.28 -7.15 -5.25
N TRP A 140 5.12 -6.83 -6.24
CA TRP A 140 6.57 -6.89 -6.09
C TRP A 140 7.08 -5.97 -4.99
N ASN A 141 6.62 -4.72 -4.99
CA ASN A 141 7.02 -3.74 -3.97
C ASN A 141 6.49 -4.13 -2.58
N LEU A 142 5.25 -4.62 -2.46
CA LEU A 142 4.70 -5.14 -1.19
C LEU A 142 5.48 -6.33 -0.63
N GLN A 143 6.07 -7.17 -1.50
CA GLN A 143 6.88 -8.29 -1.07
C GLN A 143 8.29 -7.87 -0.62
N MET A 144 8.86 -6.84 -1.24
CA MET A 144 10.28 -6.53 -1.12
C MET A 144 10.58 -5.31 -0.22
N LEU A 145 9.65 -4.36 -0.11
CA LEU A 145 9.83 -3.22 0.78
C LEU A 145 9.62 -3.64 2.23
N THR A 146 10.34 -2.96 3.12
CA THR A 146 10.28 -3.17 4.57
C THR A 146 10.22 -1.82 5.27
N ASN A 147 9.60 -1.79 6.45
CA ASN A 147 9.40 -0.60 7.28
C ASN A 147 8.87 0.62 6.50
N SER A 148 7.96 0.40 5.56
CA SER A 148 7.38 1.44 4.72
C SER A 148 5.90 1.18 4.43
N LYS A 149 5.22 2.19 3.89
CA LYS A 149 3.84 2.10 3.45
C LYS A 149 3.71 2.43 1.97
N ILE A 150 2.71 1.84 1.33
CA ILE A 150 2.27 2.21 -0.02
C ILE A 150 0.81 2.67 0.07
N LEU A 151 0.50 3.87 -0.40
CA LEU A 151 -0.86 4.40 -0.51
C LEU A 151 -1.26 4.45 -1.98
N ILE A 152 -2.29 3.70 -2.33
CA ILE A 152 -2.91 3.76 -3.65
C ILE A 152 -4.06 4.74 -3.58
N VAL A 153 -4.07 5.75 -4.45
CA VAL A 153 -5.10 6.78 -4.54
C VAL A 153 -5.82 6.61 -5.87
N PRO A 154 -6.83 5.72 -5.97
CA PRO A 154 -7.58 5.54 -7.20
C PRO A 154 -8.35 6.81 -7.58
N ASP A 155 -8.92 7.51 -6.60
CA ASP A 155 -9.57 8.81 -6.80
C ASP A 155 -9.51 9.69 -5.54
N GLU A 156 -10.10 10.88 -5.60
CA GLU A 156 -10.06 11.84 -4.49
C GLU A 156 -10.84 11.42 -3.23
N LYS A 157 -11.74 10.43 -3.34
CA LYS A 157 -12.62 9.98 -2.26
C LYS A 157 -12.16 8.67 -1.64
N GLN A 158 -11.22 7.95 -2.26
CA GLN A 158 -10.79 6.65 -1.80
C GLN A 158 -9.27 6.52 -1.82
N ALA A 159 -8.71 5.89 -0.79
CA ALA A 159 -7.31 5.49 -0.76
C ALA A 159 -7.13 4.14 -0.06
N ILE A 160 -6.12 3.39 -0.47
CA ILE A 160 -5.79 2.07 0.08
C ILE A 160 -4.35 2.09 0.57
N GLU A 161 -4.17 2.01 1.89
CA GLU A 161 -2.85 1.91 2.50
C GLU A 161 -2.48 0.45 2.69
N PHE A 162 -1.30 0.09 2.21
CA PHE A 162 -0.61 -1.13 2.55
C PHE A 162 0.56 -0.82 3.46
N THR A 163 0.63 -1.48 4.62
CA THR A 163 1.81 -1.45 5.48
C THR A 163 2.68 -2.65 5.13
N CYS A 164 3.91 -2.38 4.67
CA CYS A 164 4.90 -3.39 4.37
C CYS A 164 5.50 -3.97 5.65
N ARG A 165 6.26 -5.05 5.52
CA ARG A 165 6.72 -5.83 6.68
C ARG A 165 7.72 -5.04 7.54
N ASP A 166 7.61 -5.19 8.85
CA ASP A 166 8.64 -4.72 9.77
C ASP A 166 9.79 -5.74 9.83
N ASP A 167 11.03 -5.30 9.61
CA ASP A 167 12.21 -6.18 9.65
C ASP A 167 12.43 -6.82 11.03
N GLN A 168 11.82 -6.25 12.07
CA GLN A 168 11.90 -6.76 13.45
C GLN A 168 11.03 -8.00 13.69
N GLY A 169 10.07 -8.31 12.81
CA GLY A 169 9.18 -9.47 12.95
C GLY A 169 9.86 -10.83 12.72
N GLY A 170 11.05 -10.87 12.13
CA GLY A 170 11.82 -12.11 11.90
C GLY A 170 12.63 -12.59 13.13
N ILE A 171 13.00 -11.66 14.02
CA ILE A 171 13.87 -11.96 15.17
C ILE A 171 13.04 -12.36 16.40
N LEU A 172 11.86 -11.76 16.60
CA LEU A 172 11.02 -12.07 17.77
C LEU A 172 10.25 -13.39 17.66
N HIS A 173 9.83 -13.80 16.47
CA HIS A 173 9.16 -15.09 16.29
C HIS A 173 10.11 -16.30 16.37
N SER A 174 11.39 -16.13 16.02
CA SER A 174 12.39 -17.21 16.16
C SER A 174 12.95 -17.33 17.59
N ALA A 175 12.88 -16.26 18.39
CA ALA A 175 13.29 -16.27 19.78
C ALA A 175 12.22 -16.86 20.73
N GLN A 176 10.92 -16.69 20.44
CA GLN A 176 9.86 -17.31 21.25
C GLN A 176 9.72 -18.83 21.05
N GLU A 177 10.19 -19.39 19.93
CA GLU A 177 10.22 -20.84 19.71
C GLU A 177 11.52 -21.52 20.20
N LYS A 178 12.55 -20.75 20.57
CA LYS A 178 13.80 -21.30 21.14
C LYS A 178 13.91 -21.00 22.63
N GLY A 179 13.23 -21.84 23.41
CA GLY A 179 13.81 -22.39 24.64
C GLY A 179 14.01 -21.41 25.80
N LEU A 180 13.00 -21.39 26.65
CA LEU A 180 13.07 -21.06 28.07
C LEU A 180 14.22 -21.85 28.75
N ILE A 181 15.42 -21.26 28.90
CA ILE A 181 16.41 -21.76 29.86
C ILE A 181 16.28 -20.91 31.12
N LYS A 182 15.59 -21.49 32.11
CA LYS A 182 15.58 -21.01 33.50
C LYS A 182 17.01 -21.10 34.05
N ASN A 183 17.65 -19.97 34.30
CA ASN A 183 18.79 -19.95 35.22
C ASN A 183 18.24 -20.02 36.65
N VAL A 184 18.55 -21.13 37.33
CA VAL A 184 18.21 -21.37 38.73
C VAL A 184 19.45 -21.14 39.59
N THR A 185 19.20 -20.49 40.74
CA THR A 185 19.99 -20.38 41.99
C THR A 185 21.27 -19.54 42.01
N ALA A 186 21.13 -18.36 42.65
CA ALA A 186 22.13 -17.82 43.55
C ALA A 186 22.00 -18.51 44.92
N TYR A 187 23.11 -18.95 45.50
CA TYR A 187 23.20 -19.23 46.93
C TYR A 187 24.00 -18.12 47.60
N SER A 188 23.42 -17.64 48.70
CA SER A 188 24.01 -16.86 49.79
C SER A 188 25.14 -17.61 50.50
#